data_AF-A0A9E5A925-F1
#
_entry.id   AF-A0A9E5A925-F1
#
_cell.length_a   1.000
_cell.length_b   1.000
_cell.length_c   1.000
_cell.angle_alpha   90.00
_cell.angle_beta   90.00
_cell.angle_gamma   90.00
#
_symmetry.space_group_name_H-M   'P 1'
#
loop_
_entity.id
_entity.type
_entity.pdbx_description
1 polymer ?
#
loop_
_entity_poly.entity_id
_entity_poly.type
_entity_poly.pdbx_seq_one_letter_code
_entity_poly.pdbx_strand_id
1 'polypeptide(L)'
;MFNELEIKIKSGEYMKEAEKVSEWGGADVIIQKKMTPQTKKWLDNQNTVISSQNTDPMKRAVITPYFHELSWLFMQLMDIYSGHYDYISKYDLFGGLAQTAIDAINENPGISCEELLMTVFNKSKDLIIQINLM
;
A
#
# COMPACT_ATOMS: atom_id res chain seq x y z
N MET A 1 -10.00 -0.27 16.72
CA MET A 1 -9.64 -0.39 15.28
C MET A 1 -8.18 -0.09 14.98
N PHE A 2 -7.68 1.16 15.04
CA PHE A 2 -6.24 1.45 14.81
C PHE A 2 -5.28 0.74 15.78
N ASN A 3 -5.60 0.79 17.07
CA ASN A 3 -4.79 0.12 18.09
C ASN A 3 -4.79 -1.40 17.91
N GLU A 4 -5.88 -1.99 17.42
CA GLU A 4 -5.95 -3.44 17.18
C GLU A 4 -5.06 -3.87 16.01
N LEU A 5 -5.08 -3.13 14.90
CA LEU A 5 -4.22 -3.43 13.76
C LEU A 5 -2.73 -3.27 14.12
N GLU A 6 -2.39 -2.23 14.88
CA GLU A 6 -1.03 -2.03 15.38
C GLU A 6 -0.56 -3.17 16.28
N ILE A 7 -1.41 -3.60 17.22
CA ILE A 7 -1.13 -4.73 18.11
C ILE A 7 -0.94 -6.00 17.29
N LYS A 8 -1.83 -6.29 16.32
CA LYS A 8 -1.71 -7.46 15.44
C LYS A 8 -0.38 -7.49 14.71
N ILE A 9 0.06 -6.36 14.13
CA ILE A 9 1.34 -6.27 13.41
C ILE A 9 2.51 -6.58 14.35
N LYS A 10 2.56 -5.94 15.52
CA LYS A 10 3.66 -6.13 16.49
C LYS A 10 3.68 -7.51 17.14
N SER A 11 2.52 -8.16 17.31
CA SER A 11 2.44 -9.51 17.89
C SER A 11 2.67 -10.62 16.86
N GLY A 12 2.61 -10.32 15.56
CA GLY A 12 2.70 -11.32 14.50
C GLY A 12 1.42 -12.14 14.29
N GLU A 13 0.33 -11.84 14.99
CA GLU A 13 -0.93 -12.61 14.91
C GLU A 13 -1.56 -12.60 13.52
N TYR A 14 -1.22 -11.60 12.70
CA TYR A 14 -1.70 -11.47 11.32
C TYR A 14 -1.18 -12.53 10.36
N MET A 15 -0.07 -13.22 10.67
CA MET A 15 0.64 -14.09 9.70
C MET A 15 -0.28 -15.15 9.08
N LYS A 16 -1.12 -15.81 9.88
CA LYS A 16 -2.05 -16.85 9.38
C LYS A 16 -3.15 -16.30 8.47
N GLU A 17 -3.52 -15.03 8.65
CA GLU A 17 -4.47 -14.34 7.77
C GLU A 17 -3.77 -13.93 6.48
N ALA A 18 -2.57 -13.34 6.60
CA ALA A 18 -1.77 -12.85 5.49
C ALA A 18 -1.34 -13.95 4.50
N GLU A 19 -0.95 -15.13 4.99
CA GLU A 19 -0.56 -16.28 4.14
C GLU A 19 -1.63 -16.67 3.10
N LYS A 20 -2.90 -16.35 3.35
CA LYS A 20 -4.02 -16.65 2.46
C LYS A 20 -4.31 -15.54 1.45
N VAL A 21 -3.74 -14.35 1.66
CA VAL A 21 -4.00 -13.18 0.83
C VAL A 21 -3.20 -13.26 -0.45
N SER A 22 -3.86 -13.08 -1.60
CA SER A 22 -3.15 -13.06 -2.89
C SER A 22 -2.49 -11.70 -3.13
N GLU A 23 -1.80 -11.57 -4.27
CA GLU A 23 -1.29 -10.29 -4.74
C GLU A 23 -2.39 -9.21 -4.78
N TRP A 24 -2.04 -7.99 -4.42
CA TRP A 24 -2.96 -6.85 -4.45
C TRP A 24 -3.02 -6.23 -5.85
N GLY A 25 -4.22 -5.80 -6.25
CA GLY A 25 -4.43 -4.94 -7.40
C GLY A 25 -5.58 -3.96 -7.16
N GLY A 26 -5.31 -2.66 -7.20
CA GLY A 26 -6.33 -1.64 -7.02
C GLY A 26 -5.74 -0.24 -6.83
N ALA A 27 -6.52 0.80 -7.15
CA ALA A 27 -6.12 2.21 -7.02
C ALA A 27 -4.76 2.53 -7.70
N ASP A 28 -4.53 1.99 -8.90
CA ASP A 28 -3.27 2.07 -9.64
C ASP A 28 -2.04 1.56 -8.87
N VAL A 29 -2.26 0.60 -7.97
CA VAL A 29 -1.22 -0.12 -7.23
C VAL A 29 -1.30 -1.61 -7.50
N ILE A 30 -0.14 -2.23 -7.69
CA ILE A 30 0.05 -3.68 -7.67
C ILE A 30 1.07 -4.05 -6.59
N ILE A 31 0.80 -5.08 -5.79
CA ILE A 31 1.76 -5.66 -4.84
C ILE A 31 1.96 -7.13 -5.19
N GLN A 32 3.19 -7.52 -5.53
CA GLN A 32 3.47 -8.86 -6.03
C GLN A 32 4.87 -9.34 -5.66
N LYS A 33 5.09 -10.66 -5.69
CA LYS A 33 6.37 -11.25 -5.27
C LYS A 33 7.52 -10.92 -6.22
N LYS A 34 7.22 -10.88 -7.53
CA LYS A 34 8.22 -10.73 -8.59
C LYS A 34 7.67 -9.88 -9.72
N MET A 35 8.54 -9.12 -10.36
CA MET A 35 8.18 -8.42 -11.60
C MET A 35 7.83 -9.41 -12.70
N THR A 36 6.66 -9.24 -13.32
CA THR A 36 6.23 -10.02 -14.49
C THR A 36 6.27 -9.16 -15.76
N PRO A 37 6.35 -9.75 -16.96
CA PRO A 37 6.26 -8.99 -18.21
C PRO A 37 4.95 -8.20 -18.34
N GLN A 38 3.84 -8.73 -17.80
CA GLN A 38 2.55 -8.06 -17.80
C GLN A 38 2.58 -6.81 -16.92
N THR A 39 3.12 -6.92 -15.70
CA THR A 39 3.25 -5.77 -14.79
C THR A 39 4.19 -4.71 -15.36
N LYS A 40 5.31 -5.13 -15.96
CA LYS A 40 6.22 -4.21 -16.64
C LYS A 40 5.51 -3.44 -17.76
N LYS A 41 4.80 -4.13 -18.64
CA LYS A 41 3.99 -3.50 -19.70
C LYS A 41 2.91 -2.57 -19.13
N TRP A 42 2.30 -2.93 -18.00
CA TRP A 42 1.30 -2.10 -17.35
C TRP A 42 1.89 -0.77 -16.84
N LEU A 43 3.08 -0.81 -16.23
CA LEU A 43 3.85 0.38 -15.81
C LEU A 43 4.26 1.23 -17.02
N ASP A 44 4.77 0.60 -18.08
CA ASP A 44 5.23 1.28 -19.29
C ASP A 44 4.08 2.02 -20.01
N ASN A 45 2.83 1.56 -19.85
CA ASN A 45 1.62 2.16 -20.42
C ASN A 45 1.03 3.28 -19.53
N GLN A 46 1.84 4.05 -18.80
CA GLN A 46 1.34 5.22 -18.07
C GLN A 46 1.33 6.44 -19.00
N ASN A 47 0.14 7.04 -19.18
CA ASN A 47 0.04 8.33 -19.85
C ASN A 47 0.47 9.42 -18.85
N THR A 48 1.12 10.47 -19.34
CA THR A 48 1.34 11.68 -18.53
C THR A 48 -0.02 12.31 -18.21
N VAL A 49 -0.48 12.19 -16.97
CA VAL A 49 -1.74 12.80 -16.53
C VAL A 49 -1.41 14.10 -15.81
N ILE A 50 -1.96 15.22 -16.29
CA ILE A 50 -1.96 16.49 -15.57
C ILE A 50 -3.16 16.43 -14.62
N SER A 51 -2.94 16.20 -13.32
CA SER A 51 -4.01 16.17 -12.32
C SER A 51 -3.74 17.12 -11.16
N SER A 52 -4.80 17.49 -10.45
CA SER A 52 -4.77 18.27 -9.20
C SER A 52 -4.58 17.40 -7.95
N GLN A 53 -4.21 16.12 -8.12
CA GLN A 53 -3.95 15.22 -6.99
C GLN A 53 -2.62 15.59 -6.32
N ASN A 54 -2.52 15.37 -5.01
CA ASN A 54 -1.30 15.67 -4.24
C ASN A 54 -0.14 14.73 -4.58
N THR A 55 -0.46 13.58 -5.17
CA THR A 55 0.52 12.65 -5.74
C THR A 55 0.35 12.60 -7.25
N ASP A 56 1.46 12.54 -8.00
CA ASP A 56 1.36 12.28 -9.43
C ASP A 56 0.58 10.96 -9.61
N PRO A 57 -0.53 10.97 -10.39
CA PRO A 57 -1.32 9.77 -10.69
C PRO A 57 -0.48 8.82 -11.52
N MET A 58 0.28 8.00 -10.81
CA MET A 58 1.25 7.07 -11.38
C MET A 58 0.94 5.67 -10.90
N LYS A 59 1.02 4.75 -11.85
CA LYS A 59 0.96 3.32 -11.60
C LYS A 59 2.17 2.92 -10.75
N ARG A 60 1.94 2.25 -9.63
CA ARG A 60 2.99 1.81 -8.70
C ARG A 60 2.97 0.30 -8.55
N ALA A 61 4.13 -0.33 -8.65
CA ALA A 61 4.29 -1.76 -8.41
C ALA A 61 5.27 -1.96 -7.24
N VAL A 62 4.79 -2.56 -6.15
CA VAL A 62 5.63 -2.94 -5.01
C VAL A 62 6.07 -4.39 -5.21
N ILE A 63 7.37 -4.60 -5.46
CA ILE A 63 7.96 -5.93 -5.63
C ILE A 63 8.67 -6.32 -4.34
N THR A 64 8.13 -7.29 -3.60
CA THR A 64 8.65 -7.64 -2.27
C THR A 64 8.43 -9.12 -1.95
N PRO A 65 9.34 -9.78 -1.19
CA PRO A 65 9.06 -11.10 -0.65
C PRO A 65 7.87 -11.11 0.32
N TYR A 66 7.53 -9.98 0.94
CA TYR A 66 6.44 -9.81 1.92
C TYR A 66 5.10 -9.42 1.28
N PHE A 67 4.84 -9.91 0.05
CA PHE A 67 3.69 -9.47 -0.72
C PHE A 67 2.36 -9.91 -0.10
N HIS A 68 2.34 -11.06 0.58
CA HIS A 68 1.17 -11.59 1.30
C HIS A 68 0.77 -10.63 2.43
N GLU A 69 1.75 -10.26 3.25
CA GLU A 69 1.60 -9.44 4.43
C GLU A 69 1.26 -7.99 4.08
N LEU A 70 1.93 -7.44 3.06
CA LEU A 70 1.66 -6.08 2.61
C LEU A 70 0.29 -5.98 1.93
N SER A 71 -0.11 -6.98 1.13
CA SER A 71 -1.45 -7.03 0.53
C SER A 71 -2.53 -7.19 1.59
N TRP A 72 -2.28 -7.99 2.63
CA TRP A 72 -3.18 -8.10 3.79
C TRP A 72 -3.35 -6.75 4.48
N LEU A 73 -2.26 -6.01 4.71
CA LEU A 73 -2.34 -4.68 5.30
C LEU A 73 -3.18 -3.73 4.43
N PHE A 74 -3.00 -3.75 3.11
CA PHE A 74 -3.82 -2.95 2.19
C PHE A 74 -5.31 -3.30 2.26
N MET A 75 -5.66 -4.59 2.38
CA MET A 75 -7.05 -5.02 2.63
C MET A 75 -7.59 -4.47 3.94
N GLN A 76 -6.83 -4.60 5.05
CA GLN A 76 -7.26 -4.09 6.35
C GLN A 76 -7.49 -2.58 6.31
N LEU A 77 -6.58 -1.83 5.70
CA LEU A 77 -6.70 -0.37 5.57
C LEU A 77 -7.86 0.03 4.65
N MET A 78 -8.11 -0.73 3.58
CA MET A 78 -9.29 -0.54 2.74
C MET A 78 -10.59 -0.68 3.53
N ASP A 79 -10.70 -1.72 4.35
CA ASP A 79 -11.89 -1.96 5.16
C ASP A 79 -12.07 -0.87 6.21
N ILE A 80 -11.00 -0.54 6.96
CA ILE A 80 -10.98 0.49 8.02
C ILE A 80 -11.36 1.87 7.46
N TYR A 81 -10.90 2.21 6.25
CA TYR A 81 -11.10 3.53 5.67
C TYR A 81 -12.21 3.63 4.64
N SER A 82 -12.98 2.55 4.40
CA SER A 82 -14.00 2.48 3.35
C SER A 82 -15.06 3.60 3.37
N GLY A 83 -15.24 4.30 4.50
CA GLY A 83 -16.10 5.49 4.63
C GLY A 83 -15.39 6.84 4.74
N HIS A 84 -14.06 6.87 4.57
CA HIS A 84 -13.19 8.03 4.81
C HIS A 84 -12.48 8.54 3.54
N TYR A 85 -12.69 7.89 2.40
CA TYR A 85 -12.21 8.34 1.10
C TYR A 85 -13.32 8.15 0.06
N ASP A 86 -13.24 8.89 -1.03
CA ASP A 86 -14.15 8.77 -2.17
C ASP A 86 -13.45 8.07 -3.35
N TYR A 87 -14.14 8.04 -4.49
CA TYR A 87 -13.59 7.41 -5.70
C TYR A 87 -12.25 8.01 -6.14
N ILE A 88 -12.01 9.30 -5.88
CA ILE A 88 -10.81 10.03 -6.32
C ILE A 88 -9.72 9.92 -5.25
N SER A 89 -10.03 10.21 -3.98
CA SER A 89 -9.02 10.25 -2.91
C SER A 89 -8.44 8.88 -2.54
N LYS A 90 -9.08 7.78 -2.95
CA LYS A 90 -8.48 6.43 -2.84
C LYS A 90 -7.13 6.30 -3.58
N TYR A 91 -6.96 7.01 -4.69
CA TYR A 91 -5.72 6.95 -5.48
C TYR A 91 -4.56 7.63 -4.73
N ASP A 92 -4.82 8.76 -4.08
CA ASP A 92 -3.84 9.42 -3.20
C ASP A 92 -3.49 8.55 -1.99
N LEU A 93 -4.50 7.94 -1.35
CA LEU A 93 -4.29 7.07 -0.20
C LEU A 93 -3.41 5.87 -0.56
N PHE A 94 -3.89 4.99 -1.45
CA PHE A 94 -3.19 3.75 -1.75
C PHE A 94 -1.93 3.98 -2.57
N GLY A 95 -1.90 4.99 -3.43
CA GLY A 95 -0.70 5.43 -4.13
C GLY A 95 0.40 5.89 -3.16
N GLY A 96 0.03 6.69 -2.15
CA GLY A 96 0.96 7.13 -1.10
C GLY A 96 1.48 5.98 -0.22
N LEU A 97 0.62 5.02 0.12
CA LEU A 97 1.03 3.79 0.84
C LEU A 97 2.00 2.95 0.01
N ALA A 98 1.73 2.78 -1.28
CA ALA A 98 2.59 2.02 -2.18
C ALA A 98 3.95 2.69 -2.36
N GLN A 99 3.97 4.01 -2.53
CA GLN A 99 5.21 4.77 -2.62
C GLN A 99 6.04 4.61 -1.34
N THR A 100 5.40 4.72 -0.18
CA THR A 100 6.07 4.54 1.12
C THR A 100 6.68 3.16 1.27
N ALA A 101 6.00 2.11 0.80
CA ALA A 101 6.57 0.76 0.79
C ALA A 101 7.79 0.64 -0.14
N ILE A 102 7.70 1.23 -1.34
CA ILE A 102 8.80 1.24 -2.32
C ILE A 102 10.03 1.96 -1.75
N ASP A 103 9.83 3.14 -1.17
CA ASP A 103 10.90 3.94 -0.59
C ASP A 103 11.57 3.19 0.57
N ALA A 104 10.78 2.64 1.49
CA ALA A 104 11.30 1.85 2.62
C ALA A 104 12.14 0.63 2.20
N ILE A 105 11.70 -0.10 1.16
CA ILE A 105 12.44 -1.25 0.62
C ILE A 105 13.73 -0.82 -0.08
N ASN A 106 13.69 0.27 -0.84
CA ASN A 106 14.85 0.77 -1.58
C ASN A 106 15.92 1.36 -0.65
N GLU A 107 15.50 2.08 0.39
CA GLU A 107 16.37 2.68 1.40
C GLU A 107 16.96 1.64 2.34
N ASN A 108 16.21 0.56 2.63
CA ASN A 108 16.66 -0.54 3.46
C ASN A 108 16.35 -1.91 2.82
N PRO A 109 17.24 -2.43 1.97
CA PRO A 109 17.06 -3.74 1.33
C PRO A 109 16.94 -4.93 2.30
N GLY A 110 17.32 -4.75 3.56
CA GLY A 110 17.21 -5.74 4.63
C GLY A 110 16.05 -5.50 5.60
N ILE A 111 15.12 -4.58 5.26
CA ILE A 111 13.97 -4.26 6.10
C ILE A 111 13.18 -5.52 6.46
N SER A 112 12.83 -5.67 7.74
CA SER A 112 12.00 -6.78 8.17
C SER A 112 10.55 -6.59 7.73
N CYS A 113 9.77 -7.69 7.70
CA CYS A 113 8.34 -7.62 7.40
C CYS A 113 7.62 -6.67 8.36
N GLU A 114 7.87 -6.79 9.67
CA GLU A 114 7.24 -5.94 10.69
C GLU A 114 7.56 -4.46 10.47
N GLU A 115 8.84 -4.11 10.26
CA GLU A 115 9.24 -2.72 10.01
C GLU A 115 8.56 -2.16 8.75
N LEU A 116 8.48 -2.93 7.68
CA LEU A 116 7.80 -2.52 6.44
C LEU A 116 6.31 -2.25 6.71
N LEU A 117 5.62 -3.18 7.36
CA LEU A 117 4.19 -3.03 7.68
C LEU A 117 3.94 -1.84 8.61
N MET A 118 4.76 -1.66 9.65
CA MET A 118 4.64 -0.54 10.58
C MET A 118 4.90 0.81 9.90
N THR A 119 5.85 0.87 8.98
CA THR A 119 6.16 2.08 8.20
C THR A 119 4.96 2.50 7.35
N VAL A 120 4.40 1.56 6.60
CA VAL A 120 3.23 1.79 5.76
C VAL A 120 1.98 2.10 6.60
N PHE A 121 1.77 1.35 7.69
CA PHE A 121 0.64 1.56 8.60
C PHE A 121 0.67 2.95 9.24
N ASN A 122 1.83 3.40 9.73
CA ASN A 122 1.97 4.74 10.31
C ASN A 122 1.70 5.82 9.27
N LYS A 123 2.22 5.68 8.05
CA LYS A 123 1.92 6.61 6.96
C LYS A 123 0.42 6.70 6.66
N SER A 124 -0.31 5.59 6.76
CA SER A 124 -1.75 5.57 6.51
C SER A 124 -2.53 6.51 7.44
N LYS A 125 -2.08 6.66 8.70
CA LYS A 125 -2.69 7.56 9.69
C LYS A 125 -2.54 9.02 9.25
N ASP A 126 -1.40 9.38 8.69
CA ASP A 126 -1.14 10.74 8.21
C ASP A 126 -1.95 11.05 6.95
N LEU A 127 -1.95 10.12 5.98
CA LEU A 127 -2.65 10.30 4.71
C LEU A 127 -4.16 10.42 4.88
N ILE A 128 -4.77 9.62 5.76
CA ILE A 128 -6.22 9.69 5.96
C ILE A 128 -6.64 11.01 6.63
N ILE A 129 -5.80 11.57 7.50
CA ILE A 129 -6.05 12.90 8.08
C ILE A 129 -6.00 13.96 6.98
N GLN A 130 -5.00 13.90 6.09
CA GLN A 130 -4.87 14.83 4.97
C GLN A 130 -6.08 14.76 4.03
N ILE A 131 -6.57 13.54 3.73
CA ILE A 131 -7.74 13.34 2.87
C ILE A 131 -9.00 13.96 3.46
N ASN A 132 -9.23 13.83 4.77
CA ASN A 132 -10.41 14.39 5.43
C ASN A 132 -10.38 15.92 5.58
N LEU A 133 -9.25 16.58 5.32
CA LEU A 133 -9.10 18.04 5.37
C LEU A 133 -9.28 18.72 4.01
N MET A 134 -9.42 17.93 2.92
CA MET A 134 -9.68 18.41 1.56
C MET A 134 -11.18 18.43 1.26
#